data_AF-A0A9P8F0D9-F1
#
_entry.id   AF-A0A9P8F0D9-F1
#
_cell.length_a   1.000
_cell.length_b   1.000
_cell.length_c   1.000
_cell.angle_alpha   90.00
_cell.angle_beta   90.00
_cell.angle_gamma   90.00
#
_symmetry.space_group_name_H-M   'P 1'
#
loop_
_entity.id
_entity.type
_entity.pdbx_description
1 polymer ?
#
loop_
_entity_poly.entity_id
_entity_poly.type
_entity_poly.pdbx_seq_one_letter_code
_entity_poly.pdbx_strand_id
1 'polypeptide(L)'
;MADPRAIVALVILLFIFFSPPPGQEPLVRARSRLEHIVAAERNDLTVLNRTRFGDFDPTQNRWLNISGFRENDTFVWQALPLVKERARQQSAHALGHDNLARLDGEHDDQPPLPLYRNVTGTLYGEWIRSPIQTSVVPPKLNMSEYSSIGPFGPIPIHSFSKNVTAKSGSLEVWFEEADTQDTLL
;
A
#
# COMPACT_ATOMS: atom_id res chain seq x y z
N MET A 1 -50.54 25.40 34.29
CA MET A 1 -49.86 25.71 33.01
C MET A 1 -48.39 25.40 33.21
N ALA A 2 -47.84 24.45 32.45
CA ALA A 2 -46.42 24.12 32.57
C ALA A 2 -45.59 25.35 32.18
N ASP A 3 -44.64 25.73 33.04
CA ASP A 3 -43.81 26.92 32.84
C ASP A 3 -42.97 26.72 31.57
N PRO A 4 -43.10 27.58 30.54
CA PRO A 4 -42.40 27.41 29.27
C PRO A 4 -40.88 27.35 29.44
N ARG A 5 -40.34 27.94 30.52
CA ARG A 5 -38.91 27.87 30.86
C ARG A 5 -38.47 26.47 31.29
N ALA A 6 -39.33 25.75 32.01
CA ALA A 6 -39.08 24.38 32.44
C ALA A 6 -39.13 23.40 31.25
N ILE A 7 -40.02 23.65 30.29
CA ILE A 7 -40.09 22.87 29.04
C ILE A 7 -38.82 23.08 28.21
N VAL A 8 -38.37 24.34 28.06
CA VAL A 8 -37.12 24.64 27.35
C VAL A 8 -35.91 23.99 28.04
N ALA A 9 -35.82 24.08 29.37
CA ALA A 9 -34.76 23.43 30.13
C ALA A 9 -34.78 21.90 29.95
N LEU A 10 -35.97 21.28 29.97
CA LEU A 10 -36.16 19.85 29.73
C LEU A 10 -35.72 19.45 28.31
N VAL A 11 -36.08 20.24 27.29
CA VAL A 11 -35.68 20.01 25.89
C VAL A 11 -34.17 20.13 25.72
N ILE A 12 -33.53 21.10 26.37
CA ILE A 12 -32.06 21.26 26.35
C ILE A 12 -31.39 20.07 27.07
N LEU A 13 -31.92 19.63 28.21
CA LEU A 13 -31.42 18.45 28.93
C LEU A 13 -31.55 17.18 28.09
N LEU A 14 -32.71 16.95 27.48
CA LEU A 14 -32.94 15.86 26.54
C LEU A 14 -31.97 15.96 25.35
N PHE A 15 -31.75 17.15 24.81
CA PHE A 15 -30.81 17.37 23.72
C PHE A 15 -29.37 17.00 24.14
N ILE A 16 -28.91 17.40 25.33
CA ILE A 16 -27.56 17.07 25.81
C ILE A 16 -27.38 15.57 26.06
N PHE A 17 -28.36 14.91 26.69
CA PHE A 17 -28.27 13.48 27.02
C PHE A 17 -28.48 12.55 25.82
N PHE A 18 -29.28 12.96 24.83
CA PHE A 18 -29.56 12.16 23.64
C PHE A 18 -28.82 12.62 22.38
N SER A 19 -28.09 13.76 22.42
CA SER A 19 -27.18 14.11 21.32
C SER A 19 -26.01 13.12 21.30
N PRO A 20 -25.72 12.49 20.15
CA PRO A 20 -24.51 11.72 20.00
C PRO A 20 -23.31 12.63 20.30
N PRO A 21 -22.28 12.14 21.03
CA PRO A 21 -21.07 12.90 21.27
C PRO A 21 -20.50 13.43 19.94
N PRO A 22 -20.06 14.68 19.87
CA PRO A 22 -19.44 15.21 18.66
C PRO A 22 -18.24 14.33 18.29
N GLY A 23 -18.31 13.70 17.11
CA GLY A 23 -17.25 12.84 16.58
C GLY A 23 -17.48 11.32 16.65
N GLN A 24 -18.65 10.84 17.09
CA GLN A 24 -19.02 9.44 16.91
C GLN A 24 -19.84 9.26 15.63
N GLU A 25 -19.30 8.52 14.66
CA GLU A 25 -20.09 8.10 13.49
C GLU A 25 -21.26 7.19 13.95
N PRO A 26 -22.46 7.34 13.37
CA PRO A 26 -23.56 6.44 13.65
C PRO A 26 -23.15 4.99 13.38
N LEU A 27 -23.43 4.09 14.32
CA LEU A 27 -22.98 2.68 14.27
C LEU A 27 -23.36 1.96 12.97
N VAL A 28 -24.49 2.34 12.36
CA VAL A 28 -24.96 1.87 11.05
C VAL A 28 -24.01 2.26 9.92
N ARG A 29 -23.52 3.51 9.93
CA ARG A 29 -22.56 4.02 8.94
C ARG A 29 -21.22 3.32 9.08
N ALA A 30 -20.74 3.14 10.30
CA ALA A 30 -19.50 2.40 10.58
C ALA A 30 -19.57 0.95 10.06
N ARG A 31 -20.70 0.24 10.30
CA ARG A 31 -20.91 -1.12 9.80
C ARG A 31 -20.94 -1.21 8.27
N SER A 32 -21.72 -0.35 7.62
CA SER A 32 -21.80 -0.33 6.15
C SER A 32 -20.42 -0.11 5.52
N ARG A 33 -19.58 0.72 6.15
CA ARG A 33 -18.23 0.99 5.69
C ARG A 33 -17.30 -0.22 5.84
N LEU A 34 -17.37 -0.93 6.97
CA LEU A 34 -16.64 -2.18 7.16
C LEU A 34 -17.06 -3.23 6.13
N GLU A 35 -18.36 -3.36 5.87
CA GLU A 35 -18.88 -4.26 4.84
C GLU A 35 -18.34 -3.90 3.45
N HIS A 36 -18.28 -2.61 3.11
CA HIS A 36 -17.68 -2.15 1.85
C HIS A 36 -16.18 -2.47 1.75
N ILE A 37 -15.42 -2.29 2.83
CA ILE A 37 -13.99 -2.62 2.86
C ILE A 37 -13.79 -4.13 2.67
N VAL A 38 -14.54 -4.95 3.40
CA VAL A 38 -14.47 -6.42 3.29
C VAL A 38 -14.90 -6.88 1.89
N ALA A 39 -15.92 -6.26 1.31
CA ALA A 39 -16.37 -6.57 -0.04
C ALA A 39 -15.31 -6.22 -1.10
N ALA A 40 -14.66 -5.07 -0.97
CA ALA A 40 -13.56 -4.66 -1.86
C ALA A 40 -12.38 -5.64 -1.76
N GLU A 41 -11.96 -5.99 -0.55
CA GLU A 41 -10.87 -6.96 -0.33
C GLU A 41 -11.19 -8.32 -0.94
N ARG A 42 -12.41 -8.83 -0.72
CA ARG A 42 -12.86 -10.11 -1.30
C ARG A 42 -12.88 -10.07 -2.83
N ASN A 43 -13.28 -8.95 -3.40
CA ASN A 43 -13.24 -8.76 -4.86
C ASN A 43 -11.80 -8.83 -5.36
N ASP A 44 -10.88 -8.11 -4.72
CA ASP A 44 -9.48 -8.05 -5.12
C ASP A 44 -8.82 -9.44 -5.01
N LEU A 45 -9.06 -10.17 -3.92
CA LEU A 45 -8.64 -11.57 -3.77
C LEU A 45 -9.24 -12.50 -4.84
N THR A 46 -10.49 -12.26 -5.24
CA THR A 46 -11.14 -13.05 -6.30
C THR A 46 -10.48 -12.81 -7.65
N VAL A 47 -10.09 -11.56 -7.94
CA VAL A 47 -9.33 -11.23 -9.16
C VAL A 47 -7.95 -11.89 -9.08
N LEU A 48 -7.22 -11.73 -7.97
CA LEU A 48 -5.88 -12.33 -7.79
C LEU A 48 -5.87 -13.85 -7.96
N ASN A 49 -6.89 -14.53 -7.44
CA ASN A 49 -7.00 -15.99 -7.57
C ASN A 49 -7.25 -16.45 -9.02
N ARG A 50 -7.82 -15.58 -9.86
CA ARG A 50 -8.10 -15.89 -11.28
C ARG A 50 -6.95 -15.46 -12.19
N THR A 51 -6.15 -14.49 -11.78
CA THR A 51 -5.04 -13.97 -12.57
C THR A 51 -3.82 -14.86 -12.49
N ARG A 52 -3.12 -14.97 -13.60
CA ARG A 52 -1.82 -15.64 -13.74
C ARG A 52 -0.73 -14.64 -14.06
N PHE A 53 0.52 -15.08 -13.90
CA PHE A 53 1.68 -14.30 -14.31
C PHE A 53 1.59 -13.98 -15.82
N GLY A 54 1.68 -12.70 -16.19
CA GLY A 54 1.55 -12.22 -17.57
C GLY A 54 0.18 -11.63 -17.94
N ASP A 55 -0.86 -11.84 -17.09
CA ASP A 55 -2.19 -11.27 -17.32
C ASP A 55 -2.22 -9.74 -17.12
N PHE A 56 -1.24 -9.20 -16.40
CA PHE A 56 -1.00 -7.76 -16.30
C PHE A 56 0.14 -7.34 -17.23
N ASP A 57 -0.19 -6.58 -18.27
CA ASP A 57 0.77 -5.99 -19.19
C ASP A 57 0.22 -4.70 -19.80
N PRO A 58 0.51 -3.55 -19.15
CA PRO A 58 0.12 -2.23 -19.63
C PRO A 58 0.62 -1.90 -21.04
N THR A 59 1.75 -2.49 -21.49
CA THR A 59 2.28 -2.25 -22.83
C THR A 59 1.46 -2.95 -23.92
N GLN A 60 0.76 -4.03 -23.55
CA GLN A 60 -0.13 -4.79 -24.42
C GLN A 60 -1.61 -4.53 -24.10
N ASN A 61 -1.90 -3.41 -23.43
CA ASN A 61 -3.23 -3.00 -22.99
C ASN A 61 -3.97 -4.07 -22.13
N ARG A 62 -3.22 -4.81 -21.32
CA ARG A 62 -3.77 -5.77 -20.35
C ARG A 62 -3.70 -5.19 -18.94
N TRP A 63 -4.87 -5.00 -18.34
CA TRP A 63 -5.05 -4.38 -17.04
C TRP A 63 -5.80 -5.31 -16.10
N LEU A 64 -5.62 -5.11 -14.79
CA LEU A 64 -6.36 -5.86 -13.77
C LEU A 64 -7.37 -4.94 -13.10
N ASN A 65 -8.52 -5.49 -12.74
CA ASN A 65 -9.55 -4.73 -12.04
C ASN A 65 -9.28 -4.62 -10.53
N ILE A 66 -8.05 -4.29 -10.17
CA ILE A 66 -7.59 -4.11 -8.79
C ILE A 66 -6.99 -2.72 -8.69
N SER A 67 -7.20 -2.04 -7.55
CA SER A 67 -6.60 -0.73 -7.33
C SER A 67 -5.07 -0.76 -7.52
N GLY A 68 -4.55 0.22 -8.26
CA GLY A 68 -3.16 0.28 -8.70
C GLY A 68 -2.87 -0.33 -10.07
N PHE A 69 -3.68 -1.28 -10.54
CA PHE A 69 -3.45 -2.06 -11.76
C PHE A 69 -4.49 -1.81 -12.86
N ARG A 70 -5.38 -0.82 -12.67
CA ARG A 70 -6.33 -0.40 -13.71
C ARG A 70 -5.69 0.63 -14.63
N GLU A 71 -6.24 0.74 -15.83
CA GLU A 71 -5.81 1.75 -16.82
C GLU A 71 -6.00 3.19 -16.30
N ASN A 72 -7.09 3.42 -15.56
CA ASN A 72 -7.41 4.74 -15.01
C ASN A 72 -6.63 5.07 -13.74
N ASP A 73 -5.92 4.10 -13.15
CA ASP A 73 -5.08 4.39 -12.00
C ASP A 73 -3.88 5.17 -12.52
N THR A 74 -3.66 6.36 -11.96
CA THR A 74 -2.69 7.35 -12.46
C THR A 74 -1.22 6.90 -12.35
N PHE A 75 -0.92 5.61 -12.20
CA PHE A 75 0.43 5.05 -12.15
C PHE A 75 1.08 5.02 -13.52
N VAL A 76 2.39 5.29 -13.55
CA VAL A 76 3.15 5.31 -14.81
C VAL A 76 3.79 3.96 -15.07
N TRP A 77 2.95 3.00 -15.44
CA TRP A 77 3.37 1.64 -15.75
C TRP A 77 4.29 1.53 -16.97
N GLN A 78 4.43 2.59 -17.77
CA GLN A 78 5.44 2.71 -18.83
C GLN A 78 6.88 2.58 -18.29
N ALA A 79 7.09 2.87 -17.00
CA ALA A 79 8.38 2.68 -16.34
C ALA A 79 8.71 1.20 -16.04
N LEU A 80 7.70 0.32 -16.05
CA LEU A 80 7.84 -1.07 -15.60
C LEU A 80 8.92 -1.85 -16.35
N PRO A 81 9.05 -1.78 -17.69
CA PRO A 81 10.12 -2.48 -18.41
C PRO A 81 11.52 -2.00 -17.98
N LEU A 82 11.69 -0.69 -17.77
CA LEU A 82 12.96 -0.10 -17.33
C LEU A 82 13.33 -0.56 -15.91
N VAL A 83 12.34 -0.64 -15.02
CA VAL A 83 12.53 -1.14 -13.65
C VAL A 83 12.88 -2.63 -13.66
N LYS A 84 12.20 -3.45 -14.46
CA LYS A 84 12.51 -4.88 -14.62
C LYS A 84 13.95 -5.09 -15.10
N GLU A 85 14.37 -4.35 -16.12
CA GLU A 85 15.73 -4.44 -16.66
C GLU A 85 16.78 -4.02 -15.61
N ARG A 86 16.54 -2.93 -14.88
CA ARG A 86 17.47 -2.48 -13.83
C ARG A 86 17.57 -3.49 -12.68
N ALA A 87 16.46 -4.09 -12.28
CA ALA A 87 16.45 -5.14 -11.28
C ALA A 87 17.27 -6.35 -11.76
N ARG A 88 17.08 -6.77 -13.03
CA ARG A 88 17.87 -7.85 -13.66
C ARG A 88 19.37 -7.55 -13.64
N GLN A 89 19.78 -6.32 -13.96
CA GLN A 89 21.18 -5.91 -13.88
C GLN A 89 21.74 -5.93 -12.45
N GLN A 90 20.94 -5.52 -11.45
CA GLN A 90 21.35 -5.59 -10.04
C GLN A 90 21.50 -7.03 -9.56
N SER A 91 20.56 -7.90 -9.94
CA SER A 91 20.64 -9.34 -9.67
C SER A 91 21.85 -9.97 -10.35
N ALA A 92 22.13 -9.62 -11.61
CA ALA A 92 23.30 -10.11 -12.36
C ALA A 92 24.61 -9.68 -11.68
N HIS A 93 24.66 -8.46 -11.18
CA HIS A 93 25.82 -7.95 -10.44
C HIS A 93 26.01 -8.67 -9.10
N ALA A 94 24.92 -8.94 -8.36
CA ALA A 94 25.00 -9.57 -7.05
C ALA A 94 25.25 -11.09 -7.11
N LEU A 95 24.63 -11.79 -8.07
CA LEU A 95 24.65 -13.25 -8.16
C LEU A 95 25.56 -13.78 -9.27
N GLY A 96 25.93 -12.96 -10.25
CA GLY A 96 26.57 -13.40 -11.50
C GLY A 96 25.55 -13.82 -12.57
N HIS A 97 25.96 -13.75 -13.84
CA HIS A 97 25.08 -14.02 -14.99
C HIS A 97 24.57 -15.47 -15.02
N ASP A 98 25.42 -16.44 -14.68
CA ASP A 98 25.08 -17.87 -14.67
C ASP A 98 23.97 -18.20 -13.65
N ASN A 99 23.96 -17.48 -12.53
CA ASN A 99 22.97 -17.63 -11.48
C ASN A 99 21.66 -16.89 -11.78
N LEU A 100 21.67 -15.96 -12.74
CA LEU A 100 20.48 -15.24 -13.16
C LEU A 100 19.57 -16.12 -14.03
N ALA A 101 20.14 -16.90 -14.95
CA ALA A 101 19.36 -17.86 -15.74
C ALA A 101 18.63 -18.89 -14.84
N ARG A 102 19.27 -19.25 -13.73
CA ARG A 102 18.69 -20.14 -12.69
C ARG A 102 17.52 -19.50 -11.94
N LEU A 103 17.53 -18.18 -11.72
CA LEU A 103 16.39 -17.46 -11.13
C LEU A 103 15.17 -17.41 -12.07
N ASP A 104 15.40 -17.44 -13.38
CA ASP A 104 14.32 -17.46 -14.38
C ASP A 104 13.71 -18.88 -14.55
N GLY A 105 14.18 -19.87 -13.77
CA GLY A 105 13.74 -21.25 -13.84
C GLY A 105 14.41 -22.08 -14.93
N GLU A 106 15.44 -21.52 -15.58
CA GLU A 106 16.28 -22.24 -16.53
C GLU A 106 17.30 -23.06 -15.71
N HIS A 107 17.28 -24.39 -15.80
CA HIS A 107 18.13 -25.36 -15.08
C HIS A 107 17.68 -25.77 -13.65
N ASP A 108 16.47 -26.34 -13.55
CA ASP A 108 15.90 -26.90 -12.31
C ASP A 108 16.66 -28.15 -11.78
N ASP A 109 17.56 -28.73 -12.59
CA ASP A 109 18.39 -29.89 -12.21
C ASP A 109 19.61 -29.54 -11.32
N GLN A 110 19.86 -28.25 -11.06
CA GLN A 110 20.99 -27.79 -10.24
C GLN A 110 20.59 -27.55 -8.77
N PRO A 111 21.54 -27.66 -7.82
CA PRO A 111 21.26 -27.36 -6.40
C PRO A 111 20.67 -25.95 -6.25
N PRO A 112 19.87 -25.66 -5.22
CA PRO A 112 19.28 -24.35 -5.04
C PRO A 112 20.36 -23.26 -4.91
N LEU A 113 20.06 -22.05 -5.42
CA LEU A 113 20.94 -20.89 -5.27
C LEU A 113 21.18 -20.62 -3.77
N PRO A 114 22.41 -20.27 -3.36
CA PRO A 114 22.72 -19.94 -1.97
C PRO A 114 22.18 -18.54 -1.64
N LEU A 115 20.86 -18.42 -1.58
CA LEU A 115 20.17 -17.24 -1.11
C LEU A 115 20.10 -17.30 0.41
N TYR A 116 20.25 -16.15 1.06
CA TYR A 116 20.06 -16.06 2.49
C TYR A 116 18.61 -16.42 2.83
N ARG A 117 18.45 -17.38 3.74
CA ARG A 117 17.17 -17.76 4.33
C ARG A 117 17.21 -17.31 5.79
N ASN A 118 16.12 -16.73 6.29
CA ASN A 118 15.97 -16.28 7.68
C ASN A 118 16.90 -15.10 8.02
N VAL A 119 16.73 -13.98 7.33
CA VAL A 119 17.55 -12.78 7.53
C VAL A 119 16.95 -11.93 8.64
N THR A 120 17.64 -11.89 9.79
CA THR A 120 17.37 -10.93 10.86
C THR A 120 18.58 -10.02 11.03
N GLY A 121 18.38 -8.70 11.07
CA GLY A 121 19.47 -7.76 11.28
C GLY A 121 19.21 -6.37 10.70
N THR A 122 20.17 -5.47 10.89
CA THR A 122 20.08 -4.08 10.42
C THR A 122 21.05 -3.85 9.27
N LEU A 123 20.53 -3.39 8.13
CA LEU A 123 21.28 -2.94 6.99
C LEU A 123 21.40 -1.42 7.03
N TYR A 124 22.65 -0.95 7.10
CA TYR A 124 22.98 0.46 6.94
C TYR A 124 23.57 0.66 5.54
N GLY A 125 23.16 1.74 4.87
CA GLY A 125 23.71 2.06 3.57
C GLY A 125 23.33 3.45 3.11
N GLU A 126 23.70 3.75 1.87
CA GLU A 126 23.25 4.93 1.17
C GLU A 126 22.25 4.52 0.10
N TRP A 127 21.14 5.25 0.03
CA TRP A 127 20.23 5.14 -1.10
C TRP A 127 20.54 6.25 -2.10
N ILE A 128 20.43 5.91 -3.38
CA ILE A 128 20.53 6.86 -4.49
C ILE A 128 19.25 6.80 -5.31
N ARG A 129 18.78 7.96 -5.75
CA ARG A 129 17.61 8.04 -6.62
C ARG A 129 17.92 7.39 -7.96
N SER A 130 17.04 6.51 -8.41
CA SER A 130 17.21 5.82 -9.70
C SER A 130 17.15 6.81 -10.87
N PRO A 131 18.07 6.72 -11.85
CA PRO A 131 18.03 7.56 -13.05
C PRO A 131 16.81 7.28 -13.95
N ILE A 132 16.13 6.14 -13.76
CA ILE A 132 14.90 5.79 -14.47
C ILE A 132 13.82 6.85 -14.27
N GLN A 133 13.78 7.49 -13.10
CA GLN A 133 12.82 8.56 -12.82
C GLN A 133 12.97 9.76 -13.78
N THR A 134 14.17 10.03 -14.30
CA THR A 134 14.38 11.11 -15.28
C THR A 134 13.79 10.76 -16.64
N SER A 135 13.62 9.47 -16.94
CA SER A 135 13.12 8.98 -18.23
C SER A 135 11.60 8.97 -18.31
N VAL A 136 10.90 9.23 -17.19
CA VAL A 136 9.46 9.08 -17.08
C VAL A 136 8.88 10.25 -16.29
N VAL A 137 7.83 10.89 -16.82
CA VAL A 137 7.14 11.98 -16.12
C VAL A 137 6.43 11.41 -14.89
N PRO A 138 6.76 11.85 -13.66
CA PRO A 138 6.09 11.35 -12.47
C PRO A 138 4.60 11.69 -12.51
N PRO A 139 3.71 10.76 -12.12
CA PRO A 139 2.29 11.05 -12.11
C PRO A 139 1.96 12.02 -10.98
N LYS A 140 0.98 12.90 -11.24
CA LYS A 140 0.38 13.74 -10.20
C LYS A 140 -0.59 12.89 -9.39
N LEU A 141 -0.07 12.13 -8.44
CA LEU A 141 -0.88 11.32 -7.54
C LEU A 141 -1.60 12.22 -6.53
N ASN A 142 -2.91 12.10 -6.45
CA ASN A 142 -3.67 12.71 -5.37
C ASN A 142 -3.61 11.80 -4.13
N MET A 143 -2.57 11.96 -3.31
CA MET A 143 -2.38 11.14 -2.11
C MET A 143 -3.53 11.29 -1.09
N SER A 144 -4.31 12.37 -1.16
CA SER A 144 -5.49 12.57 -0.30
C SER A 144 -6.67 11.67 -0.69
N GLU A 145 -6.72 11.17 -1.93
CA GLU A 145 -7.73 10.20 -2.37
C GLU A 145 -7.58 8.86 -1.63
N TYR A 146 -6.34 8.48 -1.30
CA TYR A 146 -6.03 7.29 -0.50
C TYR A 146 -6.12 7.54 1.00
N SER A 147 -6.47 8.76 1.44
CA SER A 147 -6.65 9.02 2.86
C SER A 147 -7.91 8.32 3.35
N SER A 148 -7.74 7.44 4.34
CA SER A 148 -8.89 6.90 5.04
C SER A 148 -9.63 8.06 5.71
N ILE A 149 -10.94 8.12 5.53
CA ILE A 149 -11.76 9.09 6.28
C ILE A 149 -11.77 8.59 7.72
N GLY A 150 -11.15 9.32 8.65
CA GLY A 150 -11.17 8.97 10.07
C GLY A 150 -12.57 9.13 10.66
N PRO A 151 -12.80 8.67 11.90
CA PRO A 151 -14.09 8.85 12.60
C PRO A 151 -14.46 10.33 12.80
N PHE A 152 -13.51 11.24 12.65
CA PHE A 152 -13.68 12.69 12.79
C PHE A 152 -13.60 13.46 11.46
N GLY A 153 -13.66 12.77 10.31
CA GLY A 153 -13.54 13.39 8.98
C GLY A 153 -12.24 13.01 8.24
N PRO A 154 -11.94 13.67 7.10
CA PRO A 154 -10.74 13.36 6.31
C PRO A 154 -9.47 13.45 7.17
N ILE A 155 -8.63 12.42 7.14
CA ILE A 155 -7.36 12.45 7.88
C ILE A 155 -6.53 13.63 7.36
N PRO A 156 -5.99 14.47 8.26
CA PRO A 156 -5.32 15.68 7.84
C PRO A 156 -4.08 15.38 6.98
N ILE A 157 -3.98 16.09 5.86
CA ILE A 157 -3.13 15.79 4.70
C ILE A 157 -1.61 15.83 5.03
N HIS A 158 -1.23 16.37 6.18
CA HIS A 158 0.17 16.47 6.62
C HIS A 158 0.84 15.11 6.83
N SER A 159 0.09 14.02 7.02
CA SER A 159 0.67 12.66 7.02
C SER A 159 1.23 12.25 5.64
N PHE A 160 0.72 12.84 4.55
CA PHE A 160 1.13 12.55 3.18
C PHE A 160 2.28 13.45 2.68
N SER A 161 2.74 14.44 3.46
CA SER A 161 3.76 15.38 3.02
C SER A 161 5.20 14.84 3.10
N LYS A 162 5.40 13.57 3.44
CA LYS A 162 6.73 12.95 3.54
C LYS A 162 7.26 12.46 2.18
N ASN A 163 7.23 13.33 1.18
CA ASN A 163 7.83 13.02 -0.12
C ASN A 163 9.36 13.06 0.01
N VAL A 164 10.01 11.92 -0.21
CA VAL A 164 11.47 11.85 -0.31
C VAL A 164 11.89 12.48 -1.65
N THR A 165 12.28 13.75 -1.62
CA THR A 165 12.70 14.54 -2.82
C THR A 165 14.22 14.61 -3.00
N ALA A 166 14.99 14.09 -2.04
CA ALA A 166 16.46 14.09 -2.12
C ALA A 166 16.99 13.20 -3.26
N LYS A 167 18.21 13.49 -3.70
CA LYS A 167 18.92 12.69 -4.73
C LYS A 167 19.61 11.46 -4.14
N SER A 168 20.00 11.54 -2.88
CA SER A 168 20.59 10.46 -2.10
C SER A 168 20.35 10.71 -0.62
N GLY A 169 20.64 9.71 0.21
CA GLY A 169 20.64 9.83 1.66
C GLY A 169 21.05 8.54 2.33
N SER A 170 21.16 8.56 3.66
CA SER A 170 21.39 7.34 4.44
C SER A 170 20.10 6.55 4.58
N LEU A 171 20.21 5.22 4.50
CA LEU A 171 19.14 4.25 4.67
C LEU A 171 19.52 3.30 5.80
N GLU A 172 18.58 3.08 6.70
CA GLU A 172 18.62 2.01 7.68
C GLU A 172 17.40 1.12 7.45
N VAL A 173 17.63 -0.17 7.18
CA VAL A 173 16.58 -1.17 7.01
C VAL A 173 16.76 -2.22 8.08
N TRP A 174 15.71 -2.43 8.88
CA TRP A 174 15.66 -3.51 9.84
C TRP A 174 14.88 -4.67 9.24
N PHE A 175 15.51 -5.84 9.19
CA PHE A 175 14.89 -7.11 8.82
C PHE A 175 14.60 -7.90 10.08
N GLU A 176 13.35 -8.33 10.23
CA GLU A 176 12.88 -9.20 11.30
C GLU A 176 12.21 -10.43 10.67
N GLU A 177 12.62 -11.62 11.11
CA GLU A 177 12.01 -12.87 10.68
C GLU A 177 10.63 -13.07 11.34
N ALA A 178 9.60 -13.29 10.53
CA ALA A 178 8.20 -13.41 10.97
C ALA A 178 7.96 -14.56 11.96
N ASP A 179 8.70 -15.67 11.85
CA ASP A 179 8.55 -16.84 12.75
C ASP A 179 8.88 -16.50 14.22
N THR A 180 9.59 -15.39 14.48
CA THR A 180 9.89 -14.94 15.85
C THR A 180 8.64 -14.42 16.59
N GLN A 181 7.63 -13.91 15.87
CA GLN A 181 6.42 -13.34 16.49
C GLN A 181 5.46 -14.40 17.04
N ASP A 182 5.40 -15.61 16.45
CA ASP A 182 4.56 -16.70 16.94
C ASP A 182 5.06 -17.31 18.26
N THR A 183 6.32 -17.05 18.63
CA THR A 183 6.88 -17.47 19.93
C THR A 183 6.64 -16.49 21.09
N LEU A 184 6.00 -15.35 20.84
CA LEU A 184 5.76 -14.29 21.84
C LEU A 184 4.27 -14.00 22.13
N LEU A 185 3.36 -14.87 21.69
CA LEU A 185 1.92 -14.82 22.00
C LEU A 185 1.43 -16.10 22.68
#